data_AF-A0A5N8YY29-F1
#
_entry.id   AF-A0A5N8YY29-F1
#
_cell.length_a   1.000
_cell.length_b   1.000
_cell.length_c   1.000
_cell.angle_alpha   90.00
_cell.angle_beta   90.00
_cell.angle_gamma   90.00
#
_symmetry.space_group_name_H-M   'P 1'
#
loop_
_entity.id
_entity.type
_entity.pdbx_description
1 polymer ?
#
loop_
_entity_poly.entity_id
_entity_poly.type
_entity_poly.pdbx_seq_one_letter_code
_entity_poly.pdbx_strand_id
1 'polypeptide(L)'
;MPALSRSPTPTQDHLLRIRLTACVALYGAALGSAAILISIIARTGRFDEAEHLALVPGLISAITGALATALITPLAIYHLRNNADESGGILLWLVLGLGFGVASSFVTGGLFPLNVVFITFVEDNIKFGELPSLVVEGAFQGIRSFFIDGALAIYTWLLAGALFGIGAWIIDKFNASPNPGASKYGTWAVTLFLGLTIVAIAVLGPPETLRNFG
;
A
#
# COMPACT_ATOMS: atom_id res chain seq x y z
N MET A 1 -8.04 16.33 -43.62
CA MET A 1 -7.77 17.32 -42.56
C MET A 1 -7.03 16.61 -41.44
N PRO A 2 -5.75 16.94 -41.17
CA PRO A 2 -5.05 16.34 -40.04
C PRO A 2 -5.65 16.91 -38.75
N ALA A 3 -6.10 16.04 -37.85
CA ALA A 3 -6.54 16.45 -36.53
C ALA A 3 -5.34 17.07 -35.82
N LEU A 4 -5.41 18.37 -35.55
CA LEU A 4 -4.49 19.07 -34.68
C LEU A 4 -4.49 18.34 -33.33
N SER A 5 -3.42 17.59 -33.04
CA SER A 5 -3.19 17.06 -31.70
C SER A 5 -2.94 18.25 -30.78
N ARG A 6 -4.00 18.75 -30.13
CA ARG A 6 -3.85 19.76 -29.10
C ARG A 6 -2.99 19.14 -28.00
N SER A 7 -1.77 19.62 -27.86
CA SER A 7 -0.96 19.37 -26.67
C SER A 7 -1.78 19.75 -25.44
N PRO A 8 -1.80 18.91 -24.39
CA PRO A 8 -2.58 19.19 -23.19
C PRO A 8 -2.16 20.54 -22.59
N THR A 9 -3.13 21.31 -22.11
CA THR A 9 -2.82 22.56 -21.42
C THR A 9 -2.14 22.26 -20.07
N PRO A 10 -1.24 23.11 -19.57
CA PRO A 10 -0.53 22.87 -18.30
C PRO A 10 -1.47 22.59 -17.11
N THR A 11 -2.65 23.20 -17.12
CA THR A 11 -3.71 23.00 -16.13
C THR A 11 -4.35 21.60 -16.20
N GLN A 12 -4.45 21.02 -17.40
CA GLN A 12 -5.00 19.68 -17.60
C GLN A 12 -4.00 18.61 -17.14
N ASP A 13 -2.72 18.78 -17.45
CA ASP A 13 -1.66 17.85 -17.02
C ASP A 13 -1.54 17.80 -15.48
N HIS A 14 -1.61 18.95 -14.81
CA HIS A 14 -1.61 19.01 -13.35
C HIS A 14 -2.76 18.22 -12.70
N LEU A 15 -3.98 18.31 -13.26
CA LEU A 15 -5.13 17.55 -12.76
C LEU A 15 -5.00 16.05 -12.99
N LEU A 16 -4.48 15.65 -14.16
CA LEU A 16 -4.18 14.24 -14.47
C LEU A 16 -3.15 13.66 -13.49
N ARG A 17 -2.14 14.45 -13.14
CA ARG A 17 -1.09 14.05 -12.20
C ARG A 17 -1.61 13.89 -10.78
N ILE A 18 -2.38 14.86 -10.26
CA ILE A 18 -2.99 14.75 -8.94
C ILE A 18 -3.89 13.51 -8.86
N ARG A 19 -4.73 13.30 -9.89
CA ARG A 19 -5.65 12.16 -9.89
C ARG A 19 -4.90 10.83 -9.93
N LEU A 20 -3.88 10.71 -10.78
CA LEU A 20 -3.05 9.50 -10.80
C LEU A 20 -2.42 9.25 -9.43
N THR A 21 -1.77 10.27 -8.85
CA THR A 21 -1.12 10.16 -7.55
C THR A 21 -2.10 9.73 -6.47
N ALA A 22 -3.28 10.36 -6.40
CA ALA A 22 -4.31 10.00 -5.43
C ALA A 22 -4.83 8.57 -5.61
N CYS A 23 -5.10 8.16 -6.85
CA CYS A 23 -5.58 6.82 -7.16
C CYS A 23 -4.54 5.75 -6.83
N VAL A 24 -3.30 5.92 -7.28
CA VAL A 24 -2.24 4.95 -7.02
C VAL A 24 -1.86 4.94 -5.54
N ALA A 25 -1.91 6.08 -4.82
CA ALA A 25 -1.72 6.11 -3.37
C ALA A 25 -2.84 5.36 -2.63
N LEU A 26 -4.10 5.53 -3.05
CA LEU A 26 -5.22 4.76 -2.50
C LEU A 26 -5.05 3.25 -2.74
N TYR A 27 -4.63 2.87 -3.94
CA TYR A 27 -4.33 1.48 -4.28
C TYR A 27 -3.16 0.92 -3.46
N GLY A 28 -2.09 1.71 -3.31
CA GLY A 28 -0.95 1.39 -2.46
C GLY A 28 -1.37 1.18 -1.00
N ALA A 29 -2.26 2.03 -0.48
CA ALA A 29 -2.81 1.91 0.87
C ALA A 29 -3.61 0.61 1.08
N ALA A 30 -4.42 0.23 0.08
CA ALA A 30 -5.15 -1.04 0.11
C ALA A 30 -4.20 -2.25 0.07
N LEU A 31 -3.17 -2.19 -0.77
CA LEU A 31 -2.10 -3.20 -0.83
C LEU A 31 -1.34 -3.29 0.49
N GLY A 32 -0.99 -2.15 1.11
CA GLY A 32 -0.31 -2.12 2.40
C GLY A 32 -1.15 -2.70 3.53
N SER A 33 -2.44 -2.41 3.54
CA SER A 33 -3.41 -2.99 4.48
C SER A 33 -3.45 -4.51 4.36
N ALA A 34 -3.51 -5.03 3.14
CA ALA A 34 -3.52 -6.47 2.90
C ALA A 34 -2.17 -7.11 3.24
N ALA A 35 -1.06 -6.51 2.80
CA ALA A 35 0.28 -7.05 2.98
C ALA A 35 0.66 -7.19 4.45
N ILE A 36 0.32 -6.22 5.31
CA ILE A 36 0.61 -6.33 6.74
C ILE A 36 -0.23 -7.42 7.41
N LEU A 37 -1.53 -7.53 7.08
CA LEU A 37 -2.40 -8.59 7.62
C LEU A 37 -1.89 -9.98 7.23
N ILE A 38 -1.57 -10.17 5.95
CA ILE A 38 -1.01 -11.43 5.44
C ILE A 38 0.36 -11.71 6.07
N SER A 39 1.22 -10.70 6.23
CA SER A 39 2.53 -10.86 6.86
C SER A 39 2.42 -11.30 8.32
N ILE A 40 1.38 -10.87 9.05
CA ILE A 40 1.15 -11.31 10.43
C ILE A 40 0.74 -12.79 10.44
N ILE A 41 -0.19 -13.19 9.56
CA ILE A 41 -0.63 -14.59 9.42
C ILE A 41 0.52 -15.50 8.99
N ALA A 42 1.38 -15.01 8.09
CA ALA A 42 2.52 -15.77 7.57
C ALA A 42 3.58 -16.09 8.63
N ARG A 43 3.65 -15.28 9.68
CA ARG A 43 4.59 -15.48 10.80
C ARG A 43 4.12 -16.52 11.81
N THR A 44 2.88 -17.00 11.69
CA THR A 44 2.37 -18.10 12.51
C THR A 44 3.19 -19.35 12.27
N GLY A 45 3.61 -20.02 13.35
CA GLY A 45 4.48 -21.19 13.28
C GLY A 45 3.89 -22.28 12.37
N ARG A 46 4.76 -23.06 11.72
CA ARG A 46 4.34 -24.12 10.78
C ARG A 46 3.44 -25.19 11.43
N PHE A 47 3.49 -25.29 12.76
CA PHE A 47 2.69 -26.22 13.57
C PHE A 47 1.54 -25.55 14.32
N ASP A 48 1.38 -24.23 14.17
CA ASP A 48 0.28 -23.47 14.75
C ASP A 48 -0.80 -23.23 13.69
N GLU A 49 -2.05 -23.16 14.13
CA GLU A 49 -3.20 -22.87 13.26
C GLU A 49 -3.17 -21.40 12.84
N ALA A 50 -3.25 -21.15 11.52
CA ALA A 50 -3.31 -19.79 11.01
C ALA A 50 -4.71 -19.21 11.27
N GLU A 51 -4.77 -18.06 11.94
CA GLU A 51 -6.02 -17.36 12.22
C GLU A 51 -5.93 -15.89 11.83
N HIS A 52 -7.07 -15.31 11.44
CA HIS A 52 -7.17 -13.87 11.28
C HIS A 52 -7.09 -13.19 12.65
N LEU A 53 -6.50 -12.00 12.68
CA LEU A 53 -6.60 -11.14 13.84
C LEU A 53 -8.06 -10.81 14.16
N ALA A 54 -8.35 -10.61 15.43
CA ALA A 54 -9.61 -10.00 15.86
C ALA A 54 -9.80 -8.64 15.15
N LEU A 55 -11.06 -8.22 15.00
CA LEU A 55 -11.44 -7.06 14.19
C LEU A 55 -10.65 -5.78 14.55
N VAL A 56 -10.51 -5.49 15.84
CA VAL A 56 -9.86 -4.26 16.32
C VAL A 56 -8.35 -4.27 16.06
N PRO A 57 -7.58 -5.27 16.51
CA PRO A 57 -6.15 -5.38 16.17
C PRO A 57 -5.89 -5.47 14.66
N GLY A 58 -6.77 -6.16 13.93
CA GLY A 58 -6.72 -6.25 12.48
C GLY A 58 -6.90 -4.90 11.81
N LEU A 59 -7.87 -4.10 12.26
CA LEU A 59 -8.11 -2.75 11.73
C LEU A 59 -6.93 -1.81 12.01
N ILE A 60 -6.39 -1.82 13.22
CA ILE A 60 -5.21 -0.99 13.57
C ILE A 60 -4.02 -1.38 12.69
N SER A 61 -3.76 -2.68 12.55
CA SER A 61 -2.68 -3.19 11.70
C SER A 61 -2.88 -2.80 10.24
N ALA A 62 -4.10 -2.97 9.70
CA ALA A 62 -4.44 -2.56 8.35
C ALA A 62 -4.19 -1.05 8.12
N ILE A 63 -4.58 -0.20 9.07
CA ILE A 63 -4.31 1.25 9.03
C ILE A 63 -2.79 1.52 9.04
N THR A 64 -2.00 0.81 9.85
CA THR A 64 -0.55 0.95 9.84
C THR A 64 0.05 0.64 8.46
N GLY A 65 -0.35 -0.48 7.85
CA GLY A 65 0.11 -0.85 6.51
C GLY A 65 -0.34 0.15 5.43
N ALA A 66 -1.57 0.66 5.54
CA ALA A 66 -2.09 1.71 4.67
C ALA A 66 -1.27 2.99 4.76
N LEU A 67 -0.98 3.45 5.97
CA LEU A 67 -0.19 4.67 6.21
C LEU A 67 1.25 4.51 5.71
N ALA A 68 1.89 3.38 5.99
CA ALA A 68 3.25 3.09 5.54
C ALA A 68 3.39 3.27 4.02
N THR A 69 2.47 2.67 3.27
CA THR A 69 2.48 2.66 1.80
C THR A 69 1.96 3.96 1.18
N ALA A 70 0.97 4.61 1.79
CA ALA A 70 0.45 5.89 1.35
C ALA A 70 1.49 7.01 1.47
N LEU A 71 2.49 6.90 2.35
CA LEU A 71 3.60 7.86 2.44
C LEU A 71 4.63 7.66 1.33
N ILE A 72 4.91 6.41 0.95
CA ILE A 72 5.92 6.06 -0.06
C ILE A 72 5.41 6.38 -1.48
N THR A 73 4.14 6.09 -1.74
CA THR A 73 3.56 6.09 -3.09
C THR A 73 3.57 7.47 -3.77
N PRO A 74 3.15 8.57 -3.12
CA PRO A 74 3.20 9.91 -3.72
C PRO A 74 4.62 10.37 -4.00
N LEU A 75 5.58 10.00 -3.14
CA LEU A 75 6.98 10.36 -3.34
C LEU A 75 7.53 9.72 -4.62
N ALA A 76 7.21 8.44 -4.84
CA ALA A 76 7.61 7.70 -6.03
C ALA A 76 6.98 8.28 -7.31
N ILE A 77 5.67 8.59 -7.29
CA ILE A 77 4.97 9.09 -8.48
C ILE A 77 5.37 10.53 -8.80
N TYR A 78 5.49 11.38 -7.78
CA TYR A 78 5.82 12.79 -8.00
C TYR A 78 7.24 12.96 -8.56
N HIS A 79 8.21 12.14 -8.15
CA HIS A 79 9.59 12.29 -8.64
C HIS A 79 9.86 11.57 -9.97
N LEU A 80 9.10 10.52 -10.29
CA LEU A 80 9.43 9.64 -11.42
C LEU A 80 8.51 9.82 -12.64
N ARG A 81 7.39 10.54 -12.49
CA ARG A 81 6.48 10.82 -13.62
C ARG A 81 6.40 12.32 -13.92
N ASN A 82 7.09 12.72 -14.99
CA ASN A 82 7.09 14.10 -15.49
C ASN A 82 5.87 14.42 -16.38
N ASN A 83 5.37 13.45 -17.14
CA ASN A 83 4.30 13.61 -18.12
C ASN A 83 3.11 12.73 -17.71
N ALA A 84 1.97 13.33 -17.35
CA ALA A 84 0.82 12.56 -16.87
C ALA A 84 -0.19 12.15 -17.95
N ASP A 85 0.01 12.71 -19.15
CA ASP A 85 -0.75 12.56 -20.39
C ASP A 85 -0.40 11.29 -21.18
N GLU A 86 0.81 10.76 -21.01
CA GLU A 86 1.23 9.48 -21.62
C GLU A 86 1.44 8.39 -20.59
N SER A 87 0.76 7.25 -20.75
CA SER A 87 0.95 6.10 -19.84
C SER A 87 2.38 5.59 -19.89
N GLY A 88 2.99 5.45 -18.70
CA GLY A 88 4.32 4.90 -18.54
C GLY A 88 4.39 3.44 -19.00
N GLY A 89 5.57 3.03 -19.47
CA GLY A 89 5.81 1.64 -19.83
C GLY A 89 5.65 0.69 -18.64
N ILE A 90 5.19 -0.54 -18.87
CA ILE A 90 5.01 -1.54 -17.80
C ILE A 90 6.31 -1.81 -17.04
N LEU A 91 7.46 -1.77 -17.73
CA LEU A 91 8.76 -1.96 -17.09
C LEU A 91 9.05 -0.91 -16.00
N LEU A 92 8.70 0.36 -16.25
CA LEU A 92 8.82 1.43 -15.26
C LEU A 92 7.99 1.10 -14.02
N TRP A 93 6.74 0.70 -14.23
CA TRP A 93 5.84 0.35 -13.13
C TRP A 93 6.27 -0.90 -12.37
N LEU A 94 6.88 -1.89 -13.02
CA LEU A 94 7.46 -3.05 -12.34
C LEU A 94 8.69 -2.68 -11.49
N VAL A 95 9.56 -1.78 -11.99
CA VAL A 95 10.69 -1.25 -11.19
C VAL A 95 10.18 -0.45 -10.00
N LEU A 96 9.17 0.39 -10.21
CA LEU A 96 8.47 1.09 -9.12
C LEU A 96 7.84 0.11 -8.13
N GLY A 97 7.24 -0.98 -8.63
CA GLY A 97 6.68 -2.05 -7.82
C GLY A 97 7.71 -2.75 -6.95
N LEU A 98 8.88 -3.07 -7.50
CA LEU A 98 9.98 -3.65 -6.73
C LEU A 98 10.48 -2.68 -5.64
N GLY A 99 10.68 -1.41 -6.01
CA GLY A 99 11.06 -0.36 -5.04
C GLY A 99 9.99 -0.18 -3.95
N PHE A 100 8.72 -0.19 -4.32
CA PHE A 100 7.58 -0.12 -3.41
C PHE A 100 7.59 -1.31 -2.43
N GLY A 101 7.75 -2.53 -2.94
CA GLY A 101 7.76 -3.73 -2.09
C GLY A 101 8.90 -3.70 -1.08
N VAL A 102 10.12 -3.42 -1.54
CA VAL A 102 11.29 -3.31 -0.65
C VAL A 102 11.07 -2.19 0.38
N ALA A 103 10.80 -0.96 -0.06
CA ALA A 103 10.67 0.18 0.85
C ALA A 103 9.52 0.00 1.85
N SER A 104 8.36 -0.48 1.40
CA SER A 104 7.19 -0.65 2.25
C SER A 104 7.37 -1.74 3.30
N SER A 105 8.15 -2.78 3.00
CA SER A 105 8.51 -3.81 3.97
C SER A 105 9.23 -3.21 5.18
N PHE A 106 10.28 -2.43 4.92
CA PHE A 106 11.06 -1.82 5.99
C PHE A 106 10.30 -0.71 6.71
N VAL A 107 9.59 0.17 5.99
CA VAL A 107 8.78 1.23 6.62
C VAL A 107 7.70 0.63 7.51
N THR A 108 7.01 -0.41 7.05
CA THR A 108 6.00 -1.08 7.89
C THR A 108 6.64 -1.80 9.07
N GLY A 109 7.80 -2.44 8.87
CA GLY A 109 8.60 -2.99 9.97
C GLY A 109 8.93 -1.93 11.02
N GLY A 110 9.36 -0.74 10.60
CA GLY A 110 9.66 0.35 11.53
C GLY A 110 8.44 0.89 12.29
N LEU A 111 7.25 0.78 11.71
CA LEU A 111 6.00 1.17 12.36
C LEU A 111 5.38 0.04 13.21
N PHE A 112 5.91 -1.18 13.13
CA PHE A 112 5.34 -2.33 13.82
C PHE A 112 5.31 -2.18 15.35
N PRO A 113 6.34 -1.62 16.03
CA PRO A 113 6.28 -1.41 17.48
C PRO A 113 5.19 -0.41 17.87
N LEU A 114 4.97 0.64 17.05
CA LEU A 114 3.87 1.58 17.27
C LEU A 114 2.51 0.89 17.08
N ASN A 115 2.38 0.01 16.09
CA ASN A 115 1.17 -0.81 15.91
C ASN A 115 0.84 -1.60 17.19
N VAL A 116 1.84 -2.26 17.79
CA VAL A 116 1.68 -3.02 19.04
C VAL A 116 1.25 -2.12 20.20
N VAL A 117 1.84 -0.93 20.35
CA VAL A 117 1.43 0.04 21.38
C VAL A 117 -0.04 0.43 21.23
N PHE A 118 -0.50 0.73 20.02
CA PHE A 118 -1.89 1.11 19.78
C PHE A 118 -2.88 -0.04 20.00
N ILE A 119 -2.52 -1.27 19.61
CA ILE A 119 -3.32 -2.47 19.89
C ILE A 119 -3.47 -2.64 21.40
N THR A 120 -2.36 -2.61 22.13
CA THR A 120 -2.32 -2.83 23.58
C THR A 120 -3.08 -1.73 24.35
N PHE A 121 -3.07 -0.50 23.82
CA PHE A 121 -3.83 0.62 24.40
C PHE A 121 -5.34 0.44 24.24
N VAL A 122 -5.81 -0.02 23.07
CA VAL A 122 -7.24 -0.22 22.81
C VAL A 122 -7.77 -1.47 23.52
N GLU A 123 -6.93 -2.47 23.76
CA GLU A 123 -7.27 -3.66 24.55
C GLU A 123 -7.26 -3.42 26.08
N ASP A 124 -7.38 -2.16 26.51
CA ASP A 124 -7.45 -1.69 27.91
C ASP A 124 -6.23 -2.04 28.81
N ASN A 125 -5.13 -2.49 28.21
CA ASN A 125 -3.93 -2.87 28.97
C ASN A 125 -3.00 -1.69 29.31
N ILE A 126 -3.25 -0.48 28.78
CA ILE A 126 -2.43 0.72 29.01
C ILE A 126 -3.32 1.91 29.40
N LYS A 127 -2.90 2.67 30.42
CA LYS A 127 -3.58 3.93 30.80
C LYS A 127 -3.23 5.04 29.79
N PHE A 128 -4.20 5.91 29.48
CA PHE A 128 -3.98 7.05 28.56
C PHE A 128 -2.77 7.93 28.92
N GLY A 129 -2.45 8.07 30.20
CA GLY A 129 -1.28 8.83 30.66
C GLY A 129 0.08 8.21 30.30
N GLU A 130 0.13 6.92 30.01
CA GLU A 130 1.35 6.16 29.65
C GLU A 130 1.57 6.09 28.13
N LEU A 131 0.54 6.42 27.34
CA LEU A 131 0.57 6.37 25.88
C LEU A 131 1.70 7.24 25.28
N PRO A 132 1.91 8.51 25.70
CA PRO A 132 2.96 9.34 25.10
C PRO A 132 4.36 8.74 25.27
N SER A 133 4.66 8.19 26.45
CA SER A 133 5.95 7.51 26.69
C SER A 133 6.11 6.27 25.84
N LEU A 134 5.07 5.44 25.72
CA LEU A 134 5.12 4.21 24.93
C LEU A 134 5.20 4.48 23.43
N VAL A 135 4.59 5.56 22.93
CA VAL A 135 4.75 6.00 21.54
C VAL A 135 6.19 6.43 21.26
N VAL A 136 6.81 7.18 22.18
CA VAL A 136 8.22 7.57 22.03
C VAL A 136 9.12 6.33 22.05
N GLU A 137 8.89 5.42 22.99
CA GLU A 137 9.65 4.16 23.07
C GLU A 137 9.47 3.31 21.82
N GLY A 138 8.23 3.13 21.36
CA GLY A 138 7.91 2.41 20.12
C GLY A 138 8.57 3.04 18.90
N ALA A 139 8.66 4.36 18.83
CA ALA A 139 9.37 5.05 17.74
C ALA A 139 10.88 4.73 17.75
N PHE A 140 11.52 4.68 18.93
CA PHE A 140 12.93 4.28 19.03
C PHE A 140 13.15 2.80 18.73
N GLN A 141 12.27 1.93 19.22
CA GLN A 141 12.28 0.50 18.89
C GLN A 141 12.07 0.28 17.38
N GLY A 142 11.34 1.19 16.73
CA GLY A 142 11.11 1.21 15.29
C GLY A 142 12.39 1.14 14.46
N ILE A 143 13.51 1.71 14.92
CA ILE A 143 14.79 1.63 14.17
C ILE A 143 15.28 0.19 14.07
N ARG A 144 15.20 -0.58 15.16
CA ARG A 144 15.59 -1.99 15.18
C ARG A 144 14.58 -2.84 14.40
N SER A 145 13.30 -2.60 14.64
CA SER A 145 12.19 -3.34 14.02
C SER A 145 12.14 -3.12 12.50
N PHE A 146 12.51 -1.92 12.02
CA PHE A 146 12.68 -1.62 10.60
C PHE A 146 13.48 -2.70 9.88
N PHE A 147 14.65 -3.07 10.41
CA PHE A 147 15.49 -4.09 9.78
C PHE A 147 14.99 -5.52 10.03
N ILE A 148 14.59 -5.86 11.26
CA ILE A 148 14.23 -7.22 11.61
C ILE A 148 12.86 -7.58 11.04
N ASP A 149 11.82 -6.85 11.43
CA ASP A 149 10.46 -7.09 10.96
C ASP A 149 10.31 -6.76 9.47
N GLY A 150 11.04 -5.76 8.97
CA GLY A 150 11.09 -5.47 7.55
C GLY A 150 11.72 -6.60 6.73
N ALA A 151 12.80 -7.23 7.21
CA ALA A 151 13.39 -8.37 6.51
C ALA A 151 12.49 -9.61 6.58
N LEU A 152 11.86 -9.86 7.73
CA LEU A 152 10.96 -11.01 7.91
C LEU A 152 9.71 -10.94 7.03
N ALA A 153 9.22 -9.75 6.69
CA ALA A 153 8.05 -9.60 5.83
C ALA A 153 8.39 -9.43 4.33
N ILE A 154 9.68 -9.45 3.95
CA ILE A 154 10.12 -9.03 2.62
C ILE A 154 9.45 -9.81 1.48
N TYR A 155 9.17 -11.10 1.68
CA TYR A 155 8.52 -11.94 0.67
C TYR A 155 7.10 -11.45 0.36
N THR A 156 6.25 -11.28 1.38
CA THR A 156 4.90 -10.74 1.25
C THR A 156 4.90 -9.37 0.58
N TRP A 157 5.85 -8.51 0.97
CA TRP A 157 5.94 -7.16 0.44
C TRP A 157 6.47 -7.10 -0.99
N LEU A 158 7.36 -8.01 -1.40
CA LEU A 158 7.76 -8.14 -2.81
C LEU A 158 6.60 -8.59 -3.68
N LEU A 159 5.76 -9.52 -3.19
CA LEU A 159 4.53 -9.90 -3.88
C LEU A 159 3.56 -8.70 -4.01
N ALA A 160 3.37 -7.96 -2.91
CA ALA A 160 2.59 -6.72 -2.93
C ALA A 160 3.18 -5.69 -3.92
N GLY A 161 4.51 -5.62 -4.04
CA GLY A 161 5.22 -4.80 -5.01
C GLY A 161 4.94 -5.20 -6.46
N ALA A 162 4.91 -6.49 -6.77
CA ALA A 162 4.55 -6.98 -8.10
C ALA A 162 3.10 -6.60 -8.45
N LEU A 163 2.16 -6.79 -7.51
CA LEU A 163 0.77 -6.37 -7.65
C LEU A 163 0.62 -4.86 -7.76
N PHE A 164 1.44 -4.10 -7.02
CA PHE A 164 1.51 -2.65 -7.13
C PHE A 164 1.88 -2.23 -8.55
N GLY A 165 2.97 -2.77 -9.09
CA GLY A 165 3.44 -2.41 -10.43
C GLY A 165 2.39 -2.70 -11.51
N ILE A 166 1.79 -3.89 -11.49
CA ILE A 166 0.75 -4.26 -12.47
C ILE A 166 -0.49 -3.37 -12.30
N GLY A 167 -1.01 -3.24 -11.08
CA GLY A 167 -2.22 -2.47 -10.82
C GLY A 167 -2.06 -0.98 -11.09
N ALA A 168 -0.93 -0.39 -10.69
CA ALA A 168 -0.63 1.01 -10.93
C ALA A 168 -0.47 1.31 -12.42
N TRP A 169 0.12 0.39 -13.20
CA TRP A 169 0.14 0.50 -14.67
C TRP A 169 -1.26 0.49 -15.29
N ILE A 170 -2.16 -0.37 -14.81
CA ILE A 170 -3.56 -0.38 -15.28
C ILE A 170 -4.23 0.96 -14.93
N ILE A 171 -4.13 1.42 -13.68
CA ILE A 171 -4.67 2.72 -13.24
C ILE A 171 -4.14 3.85 -14.13
N ASP A 172 -2.85 3.82 -14.44
CA ASP A 172 -2.20 4.79 -15.32
C ASP A 172 -2.74 4.77 -16.76
N LYS A 173 -2.97 3.58 -17.34
CA LYS A 173 -3.60 3.44 -18.66
C LYS A 173 -4.99 4.05 -18.72
N PHE A 174 -5.79 3.88 -17.67
CA PHE A 174 -7.10 4.52 -17.59
C PHE A 174 -6.94 6.03 -17.43
N ASN A 175 -6.03 6.49 -16.57
CA ASN A 175 -5.81 7.92 -16.33
C ASN A 175 -5.40 8.68 -17.60
N ALA A 176 -4.49 8.11 -18.40
CA ALA A 176 -4.00 8.66 -19.66
C ALA A 176 -4.95 8.41 -20.86
N SER A 177 -6.13 7.82 -20.64
CA SER A 177 -7.06 7.51 -21.73
C SER A 177 -7.55 8.78 -22.46
N PRO A 178 -7.61 8.77 -23.81
CA PRO A 178 -8.15 9.90 -24.57
C PRO A 178 -9.66 10.08 -24.39
N ASN A 179 -10.37 9.08 -23.86
CA ASN A 179 -11.79 9.19 -23.53
C ASN A 179 -11.95 9.87 -22.14
N PRO A 180 -12.57 11.07 -22.06
CA PRO A 180 -12.70 11.80 -20.80
C PRO A 180 -13.46 11.02 -19.71
N GLY A 181 -14.43 10.19 -20.08
CA GLY A 181 -15.20 9.37 -19.15
C GLY A 181 -14.36 8.27 -18.51
N ALA A 182 -13.59 7.54 -19.33
CA ALA A 182 -12.67 6.51 -18.85
C ALA A 182 -11.53 7.11 -18.02
N SER A 183 -11.00 8.26 -18.45
CA SER A 183 -9.95 9.00 -17.74
C SER A 183 -10.42 9.47 -16.36
N LYS A 184 -11.61 10.09 -16.26
CA LYS A 184 -12.11 10.63 -15.00
C LYS A 184 -12.70 9.58 -14.08
N TYR A 185 -13.61 8.75 -14.57
CA TYR A 185 -14.37 7.79 -13.74
C TYR A 185 -13.75 6.39 -13.76
N GLY A 186 -13.24 5.96 -14.91
CA GLY A 186 -12.60 4.65 -15.05
C GLY A 186 -11.37 4.49 -14.14
N THR A 187 -10.54 5.52 -14.02
CA THR A 187 -9.38 5.52 -13.11
C THR A 187 -9.78 5.23 -11.67
N TRP A 188 -10.79 5.92 -11.15
CA TRP A 188 -11.30 5.69 -9.78
C TRP A 188 -11.97 4.33 -9.64
N ALA A 189 -12.80 3.94 -10.62
CA ALA A 189 -13.50 2.65 -10.59
C ALA A 189 -12.51 1.47 -10.56
N VAL A 190 -11.47 1.50 -11.40
CA VAL A 190 -10.42 0.48 -11.42
C VAL A 190 -9.64 0.47 -10.11
N THR A 191 -9.29 1.64 -9.58
CA THR A 191 -8.56 1.76 -8.31
C THR A 191 -9.35 1.13 -7.16
N LEU A 192 -10.64 1.48 -7.04
CA LEU A 192 -11.51 0.93 -6.01
C LEU A 192 -11.73 -0.57 -6.19
N PHE A 193 -11.97 -1.01 -7.43
CA PHE A 193 -12.16 -2.43 -7.73
C PHE A 193 -10.92 -3.27 -7.35
N LEU A 194 -9.73 -2.86 -7.78
CA LEU A 194 -8.49 -3.56 -7.46
C LEU A 194 -8.19 -3.53 -5.95
N GLY A 195 -8.31 -2.35 -5.32
CA GLY A 195 -8.07 -2.19 -3.89
C GLY A 195 -9.03 -3.00 -3.03
N LEU A 196 -10.33 -2.95 -3.31
CA LEU A 196 -11.34 -3.72 -2.59
C LEU A 196 -11.14 -5.23 -2.79
N THR A 197 -10.78 -5.68 -3.98
CA THR A 197 -10.51 -7.10 -4.24
C THR A 197 -9.36 -7.60 -3.39
N ILE A 198 -8.26 -6.84 -3.31
CA ILE A 198 -7.08 -7.20 -2.54
C ILE A 198 -7.38 -7.25 -1.03
N VAL A 199 -8.07 -6.23 -0.51
CA VAL A 199 -8.46 -6.19 0.90
C VAL A 199 -9.45 -7.31 1.22
N ALA A 200 -10.42 -7.59 0.33
CA ALA A 200 -11.36 -8.68 0.52
C ALA A 200 -10.65 -10.04 0.56
N ILE A 201 -9.66 -10.28 -0.30
CA ILE A 201 -8.84 -11.50 -0.25
C ILE A 201 -8.10 -11.61 1.07
N ALA A 202 -7.50 -10.52 1.57
CA ALA A 202 -6.74 -10.54 2.81
C ALA A 202 -7.59 -10.72 4.08
N VAL A 203 -8.87 -10.31 4.05
CA VAL A 203 -9.78 -10.38 5.21
C VAL A 203 -10.67 -11.63 5.18
N LEU A 204 -11.05 -12.10 3.99
CA LEU A 204 -12.00 -13.21 3.81
C LEU A 204 -11.34 -14.48 3.28
N GLY A 205 -10.10 -14.40 2.80
CA GLY A 205 -9.36 -15.55 2.30
C GLY A 205 -9.07 -16.57 3.39
N PRO A 206 -8.98 -17.87 3.08
CA PRO A 206 -8.62 -18.87 4.09
C PRO A 206 -7.24 -18.59 4.69
N PRO A 207 -7.08 -18.45 6.03
CA PRO A 207 -5.81 -18.12 6.65
C PRO A 207 -4.66 -19.04 6.24
N GLU A 208 -4.93 -20.35 6.12
CA GLU A 208 -3.96 -21.35 5.68
C GLU A 208 -3.47 -21.13 4.25
N THR A 209 -4.32 -20.59 3.38
CA THR A 209 -3.91 -20.20 2.03
C THR A 209 -3.10 -18.91 2.08
N LEU A 210 -3.53 -17.94 2.89
CA LEU A 210 -2.87 -16.64 3.03
C LEU A 210 -1.47 -16.76 3.63
N ARG A 211 -1.26 -17.71 4.56
CA ARG A 211 0.03 -18.02 5.17
C ARG A 211 1.12 -18.33 4.15
N ASN A 212 0.77 -18.91 2.99
CA ASN A 212 1.74 -19.25 1.95
C ASN A 212 2.28 -18.04 1.18
N PHE A 213 1.74 -16.85 1.43
CA PHE A 213 2.18 -15.61 0.79
C PHE A 213 3.20 -14.82 1.64
N GLY A 214 3.74 -15.39 2.72
CA GLY A 214 4.81 -14.79 3.53
C GLY A 214 5.93 -15.75 3.89
#